data_AF-A0AAW1V1Y4-F1
#
_entry.id   AF-A0AAW1V1Y4-F1
#
_cell.length_a   1.000
_cell.length_b   1.000
_cell.length_c   1.000
_cell.angle_alpha   90.00
_cell.angle_beta   90.00
_cell.angle_gamma   90.00
#
_symmetry.space_group_name_H-M   'P 1'
#
loop_
_entity.id
_entity.type
_entity.pdbx_description
1 polymer ?
#
loop_
_entity_poly.entity_id
_entity_poly.type
_entity_poly.pdbx_seq_one_letter_code
_entity_poly.pdbx_strand_id
1 'polypeptide(L)'
;MPAKCSLCSSGINHGNPGISCQGKCHSSFHKKCVGLPATCAELSDDSGFGSTCKQCRSIPNNNIPALEMGELITKMDMLLKDIILVKASQSEVIESLKFYGDKIDEFNEQMEKVRCYMKSVDGLEHELMAVKKECSLF
;
A
#
# COMPACT_ATOMS: atom_id res chain seq x y z
N MET A 1 16.57 44.48 -2.26
CA MET A 1 15.32 44.60 -3.07
C MET A 1 14.55 43.29 -2.95
N PRO A 2 13.23 43.29 -2.75
CA PRO A 2 12.45 42.05 -2.72
C PRO A 2 12.52 41.37 -4.09
N ALA A 3 12.69 40.05 -4.09
CA ALA A 3 12.67 39.27 -5.34
C ALA A 3 11.32 39.46 -6.04
N LYS A 4 11.33 39.69 -7.35
CA LYS A 4 10.12 39.83 -8.18
C LYS A 4 9.93 38.56 -8.99
N CYS A 5 8.68 38.14 -9.13
CA CYS A 5 8.33 37.03 -9.99
C CYS A 5 8.55 37.41 -11.46
N SER A 6 9.26 36.57 -12.21
CA SER A 6 9.62 36.86 -13.60
C SER A 6 8.47 36.64 -14.59
N LEU A 7 7.33 36.09 -14.15
CA LEU A 7 6.13 35.89 -14.98
C LEU A 7 5.10 37.02 -14.81
N CYS A 8 4.90 37.52 -13.58
CA CYS A 8 3.87 38.52 -13.29
C CYS A 8 4.43 39.83 -12.74
N SER A 9 5.76 39.95 -12.64
CA SER A 9 6.50 41.12 -12.14
C SER A 9 6.17 41.57 -10.70
N SER A 10 5.31 40.82 -10.00
CA SER A 10 4.86 41.11 -8.64
C SER A 10 5.88 40.61 -7.61
N GLY A 11 5.88 41.23 -6.42
CA GLY A 11 6.81 40.87 -5.34
C GLY A 11 6.59 39.45 -4.80
N ILE A 12 7.68 38.76 -4.49
CA ILE A 12 7.69 37.49 -3.75
C ILE A 12 7.78 37.80 -2.26
N ASN A 13 6.89 37.21 -1.47
CA ASN A 13 6.81 37.42 -0.02
C ASN A 13 6.21 36.18 0.66
N HIS A 14 6.09 36.20 1.99
CA HIS A 14 5.56 35.06 2.74
C HIS A 14 4.10 34.68 2.35
N GLY A 15 3.29 35.64 1.92
CA GLY A 15 1.92 35.38 1.45
C GLY A 15 1.84 34.79 0.03
N ASN A 16 2.87 35.03 -0.79
CA ASN A 16 3.01 34.49 -2.13
C ASN A 16 4.41 33.88 -2.27
N PRO A 17 4.61 32.64 -1.79
CA PRO A 17 5.93 32.03 -1.76
C PRO A 17 6.48 31.86 -3.18
N GLY A 18 7.78 32.12 -3.28
CA GLY A 18 8.52 32.00 -4.52
C GLY A 18 9.42 30.78 -4.53
N ILE A 19 9.88 30.43 -5.73
CA ILE A 19 10.92 29.44 -5.98
C ILE A 19 11.91 30.04 -6.97
N SER A 20 13.19 29.78 -6.77
CA SER A 20 14.26 30.24 -7.65
C SER A 20 14.65 29.15 -8.64
N CYS A 21 14.84 29.54 -9.90
CA CYS A 21 15.38 28.65 -10.91
C CYS A 21 16.86 28.36 -10.61
N GLN A 22 17.22 27.09 -10.49
CA GLN A 22 18.62 26.65 -10.33
C GLN A 22 19.35 26.48 -11.67
N GLY A 23 18.68 26.80 -12.78
CA GLY A 23 19.31 26.92 -14.09
C GLY A 23 19.99 28.28 -14.29
N LYS A 24 20.51 28.52 -15.51
CA LYS A 24 21.33 29.69 -15.85
C LYS A 24 20.68 31.06 -15.59
N CYS A 25 19.35 31.16 -15.57
CA CYS A 25 18.66 32.44 -15.42
C CYS A 25 18.58 32.94 -13.97
N HIS A 26 18.77 32.05 -12.98
CA HIS A 26 18.66 32.35 -11.54
C HIS A 26 17.42 33.18 -11.14
N SER A 27 16.37 33.13 -11.96
CA SER A 27 15.20 33.97 -11.85
C SER A 27 14.23 33.40 -10.82
N SER A 28 13.49 34.27 -10.13
CA SER A 28 12.51 33.87 -9.13
C SER A 28 11.08 33.89 -9.71
N PHE A 29 10.25 32.96 -9.25
CA PHE A 29 8.88 32.75 -9.72
C PHE A 29 7.96 32.44 -8.54
N HIS A 30 6.70 32.88 -8.55
CA HIS A 30 5.73 32.39 -7.57
C HIS A 30 5.42 30.92 -7.84
N LYS A 31 5.31 30.09 -6.78
CA LYS A 31 4.93 28.68 -6.91
C LYS A 31 3.61 28.51 -7.68
N LYS A 32 2.64 29.41 -7.43
CA LYS A 32 1.36 29.48 -8.17
C LYS A 32 1.52 29.84 -9.65
N CYS A 33 2.38 30.81 -9.99
CA CYS A 33 2.56 31.25 -11.37
C CYS A 33 3.18 30.18 -12.27
N VAL A 34 3.93 29.23 -11.71
CA VAL A 34 4.49 28.09 -12.44
C VAL A 34 3.61 26.84 -12.39
N GLY A 35 2.42 26.94 -11.78
CA GLY A 35 1.44 25.86 -11.71
C GLY A 35 1.85 24.72 -10.77
N LEU A 36 2.74 24.96 -9.79
CA LEU A 36 3.09 23.96 -8.79
C LEU A 36 1.93 23.75 -7.82
N PRO A 37 1.38 22.53 -7.69
CA PRO A 37 0.38 22.21 -6.68
C PRO A 37 0.93 22.45 -5.28
N ALA A 38 0.08 22.88 -4.34
CA ALA A 38 0.47 23.17 -2.96
C ALA A 38 1.16 21.97 -2.28
N THR A 39 0.75 20.75 -2.60
CA THR A 39 1.34 19.50 -2.08
C THR A 39 2.78 19.26 -2.54
N CYS A 40 3.16 19.70 -3.74
CA CYS A 40 4.54 19.60 -4.24
C CYS A 40 5.42 20.75 -3.77
N ALA A 41 4.81 21.89 -3.40
CA ALA A 41 5.51 23.07 -2.90
C ALA A 41 6.21 22.82 -1.56
N GLU A 42 5.64 21.96 -0.70
CA GLU A 42 6.18 21.61 0.62
C GLU A 42 7.39 20.66 0.48
N LEU A 43 7.31 19.67 -0.41
CA LEU A 43 8.41 18.73 -0.67
C LEU A 43 9.64 19.37 -1.33
N SER A 44 9.45 20.48 -2.05
CA SER A 44 10.52 21.17 -2.77
C SER A 44 11.47 21.93 -1.84
N ASP A 45 11.00 22.36 -0.67
CA ASP A 45 11.78 23.21 0.24
C ASP A 45 12.72 22.37 1.13
N ASP A 46 12.35 21.13 1.49
CA ASP A 46 13.12 20.27 2.40
C ASP A 46 14.16 19.36 1.72
N SER A 47 14.01 19.10 0.42
CA SER A 47 14.72 18.01 -0.24
C SER A 47 15.97 18.44 -1.02
N GLY A 48 16.29 19.74 -1.06
CA GLY A 48 17.42 20.26 -1.84
C GLY A 48 17.28 20.06 -3.36
N PHE A 49 16.11 19.62 -3.84
CA PHE A 49 15.85 19.44 -5.28
C PHE A 49 15.71 20.80 -5.96
N GLY A 50 16.73 21.15 -6.74
CA GLY A 50 16.73 22.38 -7.54
C GLY A 50 15.64 22.36 -8.62
N SER A 51 14.77 23.38 -8.64
CA SER A 51 13.78 23.57 -9.70
C SER A 51 14.36 24.36 -10.87
N THR A 52 14.16 23.89 -12.10
CA THR A 52 14.63 24.58 -13.31
C THR A 52 13.43 25.07 -14.14
N CYS A 53 13.40 26.35 -14.53
CA CYS A 53 12.32 26.91 -15.33
C CYS A 53 12.31 26.36 -16.76
N LYS A 54 11.14 26.40 -17.44
CA LYS A 54 10.97 25.87 -18.79
C LYS A 54 11.98 26.44 -19.80
N GLN A 55 12.27 27.75 -19.71
CA GLN A 55 13.25 28.42 -20.58
C GLN A 55 14.68 27.90 -20.37
N CYS A 56 15.10 27.70 -19.11
CA CYS A 56 16.40 27.11 -18.82
C CYS A 56 16.48 25.63 -19.20
N ARG A 57 15.35 24.91 -19.19
CA ARG A 57 15.26 23.52 -19.63
C ARG A 57 15.34 23.38 -21.16
N SER A 58 14.83 24.38 -21.90
CA SER A 58 14.86 24.40 -23.38
C SER A 58 16.19 24.87 -23.97
N ILE A 59 17.09 25.46 -23.16
CA ILE A 59 18.46 25.73 -23.60
C ILE A 59 19.22 24.40 -23.48
N PRO A 60 19.70 23.79 -24.58
CA PRO A 60 20.43 22.54 -24.53
C PRO A 60 21.73 22.77 -23.74
N ASN A 61 21.73 22.37 -22.47
CA ASN A 61 22.95 22.10 -21.75
C ASN A 61 23.44 20.76 -22.27
N ASN A 62 24.54 20.76 -23.00
CA ASN A 62 25.17 19.57 -23.58
C ASN A 62 25.66 18.52 -22.54
N ASN A 63 25.15 18.48 -21.30
CA ASN A 63 25.62 17.54 -20.26
C ASN A 63 24.59 17.22 -19.15
N ILE A 64 23.27 17.16 -19.42
CA ILE A 64 22.33 16.59 -18.44
C ILE A 64 21.31 15.70 -19.18
N PRO A 65 21.16 14.40 -18.83
CA PRO A 65 20.19 13.52 -19.47
C PRO A 65 18.77 13.92 -19.04
N ALA A 66 18.11 14.77 -19.84
CA ALA A 66 16.74 15.19 -19.63
C ALA A 66 15.69 14.10 -19.97
N LEU A 67 16.13 12.85 -20.21
CA LEU A 67 15.29 11.74 -20.65
C LEU A 67 14.87 10.77 -19.51
N GLU A 68 15.48 10.82 -18.33
CA GLU A 68 15.32 9.72 -17.33
C GLU A 68 14.10 9.89 -16.40
N MET A 69 13.62 11.11 -16.16
CA MET A 69 12.56 11.36 -15.18
C MET A 69 11.18 10.88 -15.64
N GLY A 70 10.87 10.99 -16.94
CA GLY A 70 9.58 10.54 -17.50
C GLY A 70 9.46 9.01 -17.52
N GLU A 71 10.56 8.34 -17.83
CA GLU A 71 10.64 6.88 -17.74
C GLU A 71 10.55 6.41 -16.30
N LEU A 72 11.18 7.13 -15.36
CA LEU A 72 11.10 6.82 -13.94
C LEU A 72 9.66 6.93 -13.41
N ILE A 73 8.94 8.00 -13.76
CA ILE A 73 7.53 8.18 -13.37
C ILE A 73 6.66 7.04 -13.93
N THR A 74 6.88 6.67 -15.20
CA THR A 74 6.14 5.56 -15.83
C THR A 74 6.42 4.24 -15.12
N LYS A 75 7.69 3.95 -14.80
CA LYS A 75 8.07 2.75 -14.04
C LYS A 75 7.46 2.74 -12.63
N MET A 76 7.41 3.88 -11.95
CA MET A 76 6.76 4.00 -10.64
C MET A 76 5.25 3.76 -10.72
N ASP A 77 4.57 4.28 -11.75
CA ASP A 77 3.14 4.03 -11.97
C ASP A 77 2.83 2.56 -12.25
N MET A 78 3.69 1.88 -13.04
CA MET A 78 3.58 0.44 -13.27
C MET A 78 3.75 -0.36 -11.97
N LEU A 79 4.79 -0.05 -11.16
CA LEU A 79 5.00 -0.71 -9.87
C LEU A 79 3.82 -0.49 -8.90
N LEU A 80 3.22 0.70 -8.90
CA LEU A 80 2.03 0.99 -8.10
C LEU A 80 0.84 0.11 -8.50
N LYS A 81 0.62 -0.10 -9.80
CA LYS A 81 -0.43 -1.01 -10.30
C LYS A 81 -0.18 -2.45 -9.88
N ASP A 82 1.07 -2.93 -9.99
CA ASP A 82 1.43 -4.28 -9.56
C ASP A 82 1.21 -4.49 -8.06
N ILE A 83 1.58 -3.50 -7.23
CA ILE A 83 1.33 -3.54 -5.77
C ILE A 83 -0.17 -3.64 -5.47
N ILE A 84 -1.02 -2.91 -6.19
CA ILE A 84 -2.48 -2.95 -6.00
C ILE A 84 -3.01 -4.35 -6.35
N LEU A 85 -2.56 -4.93 -7.47
CA LEU A 85 -2.96 -6.27 -7.88
C LEU A 85 -2.52 -7.35 -6.87
N VAL A 86 -1.29 -7.27 -6.37
CA VAL A 86 -0.78 -8.18 -5.33
C VAL A 86 -1.57 -8.04 -4.03
N LYS A 87 -1.94 -6.82 -3.64
CA LYS A 87 -2.78 -6.62 -2.46
C LYS A 87 -4.18 -7.22 -2.62
N ALA A 88 -4.79 -7.06 -3.79
CA ALA A 88 -6.10 -7.66 -4.07
C ALA A 88 -6.05 -9.20 -3.98
N SER A 89 -5.03 -9.83 -4.59
CA SER A 89 -4.88 -11.29 -4.51
C SER A 89 -4.56 -11.80 -3.11
N GLN A 90 -3.78 -11.04 -2.31
CA GLN A 90 -3.56 -11.37 -0.90
C GLN A 90 -4.85 -11.37 -0.08
N SER A 91 -5.77 -10.43 -0.34
CA SER A 91 -7.09 -10.41 0.32
C SER A 91 -7.88 -11.68 0.02
N GLU A 92 -7.93 -12.13 -1.23
CA GLU A 92 -8.63 -13.37 -1.62
C GLU A 92 -8.04 -14.62 -0.95
N VAL A 93 -6.70 -14.70 -0.85
CA VAL A 93 -6.01 -15.81 -0.16
C VAL A 93 -6.34 -15.81 1.34
N ILE A 94 -6.34 -14.63 1.98
CA ILE A 94 -6.66 -14.51 3.41
C ILE A 94 -8.11 -14.94 3.68
N GLU A 95 -9.06 -14.54 2.84
CA GLU A 95 -10.46 -14.96 2.98
C GLU A 95 -10.62 -16.47 2.79
N SER A 96 -9.93 -17.04 1.81
CA SER A 96 -9.92 -18.48 1.58
C SER A 96 -9.36 -19.24 2.79
N LEU A 97 -8.23 -18.78 3.36
CA LEU A 97 -7.63 -19.40 4.54
C LEU A 97 -8.56 -19.33 5.77
N LYS A 98 -9.27 -18.21 5.96
CA LYS A 98 -10.28 -18.11 7.03
C LYS A 98 -11.41 -19.12 6.84
N PHE A 99 -11.95 -19.22 5.63
CA PHE A 99 -13.00 -20.19 5.32
C PHE A 99 -12.56 -21.63 5.61
N TYR A 100 -11.35 -22.01 5.18
CA TYR A 100 -10.81 -23.35 5.48
C TYR A 100 -10.53 -23.55 6.96
N GLY A 101 -10.07 -22.51 7.68
CA GLY A 101 -9.90 -22.54 9.13
C GLY A 101 -11.20 -22.86 9.86
N ASP A 102 -12.27 -22.13 9.56
CA ASP A 102 -13.59 -22.33 10.16
C ASP A 102 -14.12 -23.76 9.90
N LYS A 103 -13.85 -24.31 8.70
CA LYS A 103 -14.23 -25.68 8.35
C LYS A 103 -13.45 -26.75 9.10
N ILE A 104 -12.18 -26.50 9.42
CA ILE A 104 -11.37 -27.40 10.25
C ILE A 104 -11.93 -27.45 11.67
N ASP A 105 -12.32 -26.30 12.23
CA ASP A 105 -12.91 -26.23 13.57
C ASP A 105 -14.25 -26.97 13.62
N GLU A 106 -15.12 -26.78 12.61
CA GLU A 106 -16.37 -27.53 12.47
C GLU A 106 -16.12 -29.04 12.39
N PHE A 107 -15.12 -29.47 11.59
CA PHE A 107 -14.75 -30.88 11.50
C PHE A 107 -14.26 -31.45 12.84
N ASN A 108 -13.43 -30.70 13.57
CA ASN A 108 -12.95 -31.10 14.89
C ASN A 108 -14.09 -31.26 15.91
N GLU A 109 -15.07 -30.35 15.88
CA GLU A 109 -16.26 -30.46 16.74
C GLU A 109 -17.07 -31.71 16.43
N GLN A 110 -17.27 -32.03 15.15
CA GLN A 110 -17.98 -33.25 14.74
C GLN A 110 -17.21 -34.52 15.13
N MET A 111 -15.89 -34.53 14.98
CA MET A 111 -15.05 -35.64 15.41
C MET A 111 -15.13 -35.88 16.93
N GLU A 112 -15.21 -34.83 17.74
CA GLU A 112 -15.41 -34.99 19.18
C GLU A 112 -16.79 -35.57 19.50
N LYS A 113 -17.85 -35.17 18.79
CA LYS A 113 -19.19 -35.79 18.93
C LYS A 113 -19.14 -37.28 18.62
N VAL A 114 -18.49 -37.67 17.51
CA VAL A 114 -18.30 -39.09 17.15
C VAL A 114 -17.55 -39.84 18.26
N ARG A 115 -16.48 -39.25 18.81
CA ARG A 115 -15.72 -39.83 19.92
C ARG A 115 -16.59 -40.04 21.16
N CYS A 116 -17.45 -39.07 21.51
CA CYS A 116 -18.40 -39.21 22.61
C CYS A 116 -19.37 -40.37 22.38
N TYR A 117 -19.95 -40.47 21.17
CA TYR A 117 -20.84 -41.57 20.82
C TYR A 117 -20.16 -42.94 20.94
N MET A 118 -18.92 -43.07 20.46
CA MET A 118 -18.16 -44.31 20.58
C MET A 118 -18.00 -44.75 22.03
N LYS A 119 -17.61 -43.82 22.93
CA LYS A 119 -17.49 -44.12 24.36
C LYS A 119 -18.82 -44.57 24.98
N SER A 120 -19.94 -43.98 24.55
CA SER A 120 -21.27 -44.41 25.02
C SER A 120 -21.62 -45.81 24.53
N VAL A 121 -21.29 -46.15 23.28
CA VAL A 121 -21.48 -47.50 22.72
C VAL A 121 -20.62 -48.51 23.48
N ASP A 122 -19.35 -48.22 23.73
CA ASP A 122 -18.45 -49.09 24.50
C ASP A 122 -19.01 -49.36 25.92
N GLY A 123 -19.56 -48.33 26.57
CA GLY A 123 -20.22 -48.45 27.87
C GLY A 123 -21.43 -49.39 27.82
N LEU A 124 -22.29 -49.22 26.82
CA LEU A 124 -23.47 -50.08 26.62
C LEU A 124 -23.07 -51.53 26.30
N GLU A 125 -22.03 -51.75 25.50
CA GLU A 125 -21.52 -53.10 25.23
C GLU A 125 -21.01 -53.77 26.50
N HIS A 126 -20.32 -53.01 27.37
CA HIS A 126 -19.85 -53.51 28.66
C HIS A 126 -21.03 -53.89 29.58
N GLU A 127 -22.04 -53.04 29.68
CA GLU A 127 -23.27 -53.32 30.45
C GLU A 127 -24.01 -54.55 29.91
N LEU A 128 -24.17 -54.64 28.59
CA LEU A 128 -24.82 -55.77 27.93
C LEU A 128 -24.09 -57.09 28.25
N MET A 129 -22.76 -57.09 28.24
CA MET A 129 -21.96 -58.26 28.57
C MET A 129 -22.05 -58.65 30.05
N ALA A 130 -22.18 -57.67 30.94
CA ALA A 130 -22.43 -57.91 32.36
C ALA A 130 -23.79 -58.59 32.59
N VAL A 131 -24.86 -58.05 31.99
CA VAL A 131 -26.21 -58.63 32.08
C VAL A 131 -26.25 -60.03 31.49
N LYS A 132 -25.64 -60.24 30.31
CA LYS A 132 -25.57 -61.58 29.68
C LYS A 132 -24.90 -62.61 30.60
N LYS A 133 -23.86 -62.21 31.33
CA LYS A 133 -23.19 -63.07 32.31
C LYS A 133 -24.12 -63.40 33.47
N GLU A 134 -24.85 -62.42 34.01
CA GLU A 134 -25.82 -62.64 35.08
C GLU A 134 -26.95 -63.59 34.65
N CYS A 135 -27.49 -63.42 33.45
CA CYS A 135 -28.51 -64.32 32.90
C CYS A 135 -27.99 -65.75 32.67
N SER A 136 -26.70 -65.93 32.37
CA SER A 136 -26.10 -67.27 32.17
C SER A 136 -25.88 -68.07 33.47
N LEU A 137 -26.11 -67.46 34.63
CA LEU A 137 -26.02 -68.10 35.95
C LEU A 137 -27.37 -68.66 36.45
N PHE A 138 -28.44 -68.45 35.69
CA PHE A 138 -29.79 -69.00 35.92
C PHE A 138 -30.11 -70.08 34.88
#